data_AF-A0AA45WW91-F1
#
_entry.id   AF-A0AA45WW91-F1
#
_cell.length_a   1.000
_cell.length_b   1.000
_cell.length_c   1.000
_cell.angle_alpha   90.00
_cell.angle_beta   90.00
_cell.angle_gamma   90.00
#
_symmetry.space_group_name_H-M   'P 1'
#
loop_
_entity.id
_entity.type
_entity.pdbx_description
1 polymer ?
#
loop_
_entity_poly.entity_id
_entity_poly.type
_entity_poly.pdbx_seq_one_letter_code
_entity_poly.pdbx_strand_id
1 'polypeptide(L)'
;MSSKNPNPQKYINFSPDDIKTYLDMLRKCVLEGSYSIARNENGQENMDFIENYKISSKREKEILLGLQFDDFCYAVENEKLDYAHEILYVFLQTA
;
A
#
# COMPACT_ATOMS: atom_id res chain seq x y z
N MET A 1 17.04 -18.09 10.51
CA MET A 1 15.70 -18.69 10.32
C MET A 1 14.69 -17.66 10.82
N SER A 2 14.16 -16.81 9.94
CA SER A 2 13.06 -15.90 10.31
C SER A 2 11.76 -16.65 10.16
N SER A 3 11.12 -16.94 11.29
CA SER A 3 9.78 -17.49 11.31
C SER A 3 8.83 -16.47 10.68
N LYS A 4 8.42 -16.70 9.44
CA LYS A 4 7.27 -16.01 8.84
C LYS A 4 6.10 -16.23 9.78
N ASN A 5 5.48 -15.16 10.27
CA ASN A 5 4.27 -15.28 11.04
C ASN A 5 3.18 -15.77 10.06
N PRO A 6 2.66 -17.01 10.20
CA PRO A 6 1.87 -17.63 9.13
C PRO A 6 0.49 -16.98 8.94
N ASN A 7 0.12 -16.01 9.79
CA ASN A 7 -1.11 -15.24 9.66
C ASN A 7 -0.94 -13.87 10.34
N PRO A 8 -0.51 -12.83 9.62
CA PRO A 8 -0.32 -11.52 10.22
C PRO A 8 -1.67 -10.93 10.65
N GLN A 9 -1.70 -10.30 11.82
CA GLN A 9 -2.94 -9.76 12.39
C GLN A 9 -3.49 -8.65 11.51
N LYS A 10 -4.70 -8.85 10.99
CA LYS A 10 -5.40 -7.86 10.17
C LYS A 10 -6.17 -6.89 11.06
N TYR A 11 -5.97 -5.60 10.82
CA TYR A 11 -6.68 -4.50 11.45
C TYR A 11 -7.76 -4.01 10.49
N ILE A 12 -9.03 -4.14 10.91
CA ILE A 12 -10.20 -3.75 10.10
C ILE A 12 -11.04 -2.66 10.76
N ASN A 13 -10.79 -2.37 12.04
CA ASN A 13 -11.57 -1.42 12.83
C ASN A 13 -11.09 0.01 12.60
N PHE A 14 -11.27 0.51 11.38
CA PHE A 14 -11.06 1.90 11.03
C PHE A 14 -12.41 2.57 10.76
N SER A 15 -12.58 3.80 11.24
CA SER A 15 -13.71 4.61 10.80
C SER A 15 -13.51 5.07 9.35
N PRO A 16 -14.59 5.42 8.64
CA PRO A 16 -14.46 6.05 7.33
C PRO A 16 -13.57 7.28 7.32
N ASP A 17 -13.58 8.07 8.40
CA ASP A 17 -12.80 9.29 8.49
C ASP A 17 -11.31 9.02 8.71
N ASP A 18 -10.95 7.93 9.41
CA ASP A 18 -9.54 7.50 9.56
C ASP A 18 -8.92 7.21 8.19
N ILE A 19 -9.62 6.42 7.37
CA ILE A 19 -9.14 6.02 6.04
C ILE A 19 -9.14 7.21 5.08
N LYS A 20 -10.17 8.08 5.11
CA LYS A 20 -10.18 9.30 4.29
C LYS A 20 -9.01 10.21 4.63
N THR A 21 -8.73 10.39 5.92
CA THR A 21 -7.59 11.20 6.39
C THR A 21 -6.26 10.62 5.88
N TYR A 22 -6.09 9.30 5.94
CA TYR A 22 -4.94 8.63 5.36
C TYR A 22 -4.83 8.85 3.84
N LEU A 23 -5.93 8.68 3.10
CA LEU A 23 -5.96 8.87 1.64
C LEU A 23 -5.65 10.32 1.25
N ASP A 24 -6.10 11.31 2.03
CA ASP A 24 -5.78 12.72 1.77
C ASP A 24 -4.29 13.02 1.97
N MET A 25 -3.68 12.45 3.02
CA MET A 25 -2.23 12.50 3.21
C MET A 25 -1.48 11.83 2.06
N LEU A 26 -1.90 10.62 1.66
CA LEU A 26 -1.32 9.89 0.54
C LEU A 26 -1.38 10.70 -0.76
N ARG A 27 -2.55 11.24 -1.10
CA ARG A 27 -2.75 12.07 -2.31
C ARG A 27 -1.84 13.29 -2.30
N LYS A 28 -1.72 13.97 -1.16
CA LYS A 28 -0.81 15.11 -1.01
C LYS A 28 0.64 14.68 -1.30
N CYS A 29 1.12 13.60 -0.69
CA CYS A 29 2.46 13.07 -0.94
C CYS A 29 2.68 12.72 -2.43
N VAL A 30 1.69 12.12 -3.09
CA VAL A 30 1.77 11.76 -4.52
C VAL A 30 1.85 12.99 -5.42
N LEU A 31 1.03 14.02 -5.16
CA LEU A 31 1.01 15.27 -5.91
C LEU A 31 2.32 16.07 -5.72
N GLU A 32 2.88 16.06 -4.52
CA GLU A 32 4.15 16.71 -4.19
C GLU A 32 5.38 15.88 -4.64
N GLY A 33 5.18 14.66 -5.16
CA GLY A 33 6.28 13.76 -5.51
C GLY A 33 7.05 13.21 -4.29
N SER A 34 6.49 13.33 -3.09
CA SER A 34 7.04 12.90 -1.81
C SER A 34 6.65 11.46 -1.47
N TYR A 35 6.84 10.53 -2.41
CA TYR A 35 6.60 9.10 -2.23
C TYR A 35 7.59 8.29 -3.07
N SER A 36 7.77 7.01 -2.74
CA SER A 36 8.54 6.08 -3.54
C SER A 36 7.83 4.74 -3.65
N ILE A 37 8.03 4.05 -4.77
CA ILE A 37 7.60 2.66 -4.94
C ILE A 37 8.79 1.77 -4.65
N ALA A 38 8.65 0.85 -3.69
CA ALA A 38 9.70 -0.11 -3.38
C ALA A 38 9.91 -1.05 -4.57
N ARG A 39 11.08 -0.97 -5.21
CA ARG A 39 11.48 -1.73 -6.41
C ARG A 39 12.77 -2.55 -6.20
N ASN A 40 13.11 -2.81 -4.94
CA ASN A 40 14.30 -3.57 -4.55
C ASN A 40 13.96 -5.05 -4.36
N GLU A 41 14.94 -5.86 -3.94
CA GLU A 41 14.76 -7.29 -3.63
C GLU A 41 13.63 -7.55 -2.61
N ASN A 42 13.35 -6.54 -1.78
CA ASN A 42 12.28 -6.53 -0.79
C ASN A 42 10.88 -6.23 -1.38
N GLY A 43 10.80 -5.84 -2.65
CA GLY A 43 9.59 -5.48 -3.39
C GLY A 43 9.51 -6.18 -4.75
N GLN A 44 9.98 -7.42 -4.85
CA GLN A 44 9.89 -8.21 -6.09
C GLN A 44 8.44 -8.30 -6.60
N GLU A 45 7.46 -8.42 -5.70
CA GLU A 45 6.03 -8.41 -6.06
C GLU A 45 5.62 -7.10 -6.75
N ASN A 46 6.16 -5.95 -6.32
CA ASN A 46 5.91 -4.67 -6.98
C ASN A 46 6.55 -4.63 -8.36
N MET A 47 7.77 -5.16 -8.50
CA MET A 47 8.46 -5.26 -9.79
C MET A 47 7.67 -6.12 -10.77
N ASP A 48 7.27 -7.31 -10.34
CA ASP A 48 6.48 -8.25 -11.14
C ASP A 48 5.13 -7.63 -11.52
N PHE A 49 4.46 -6.94 -10.60
CA PHE A 49 3.20 -6.26 -10.87
C PHE A 49 3.37 -5.14 -11.91
N ILE A 50 4.37 -4.28 -11.75
CA ILE A 50 4.65 -3.19 -12.69
C ILE A 50 4.97 -3.74 -14.07
N GLU A 51 5.79 -4.79 -14.15
CA GLU A 51 6.20 -5.40 -15.42
C GLU A 51 5.04 -6.12 -16.11
N ASN A 52 4.32 -6.99 -15.40
CA ASN A 52 3.24 -7.80 -15.94
C ASN A 52 2.08 -6.93 -16.48
N TYR A 53 1.77 -5.84 -15.79
CA TYR A 53 0.69 -4.92 -16.19
C TYR A 53 1.19 -3.69 -16.97
N LYS A 54 2.49 -3.64 -17.29
CA LYS A 54 3.16 -2.53 -18.00
C LYS A 54 2.78 -1.16 -17.40
N ILE A 55 2.86 -1.06 -16.08
CA ILE A 55 2.44 0.13 -15.34
C ILE A 55 3.50 1.22 -15.54
N SER A 56 3.12 2.29 -16.23
CA SER A 56 3.98 3.47 -16.34
C SER A 56 3.92 4.31 -15.06
N SER A 57 4.92 5.16 -14.81
CA SER A 57 4.86 6.08 -13.66
C SER A 57 3.69 7.04 -13.66
N LYS A 58 3.12 7.35 -14.84
CA LYS A 58 1.85 8.06 -14.92
C LYS A 58 0.71 7.21 -14.36
N ARG A 59 0.63 5.94 -14.76
CA ARG A 59 -0.39 5.00 -14.29
C ARG A 59 -0.24 4.68 -12.79
N GLU A 60 0.99 4.61 -12.26
CA GLU A 60 1.25 4.49 -10.81
C GLU A 60 0.58 5.64 -10.05
N LYS A 61 0.77 6.88 -10.51
CA LYS A 61 0.13 8.06 -9.90
C LYS A 61 -1.39 8.01 -10.02
N GLU A 62 -1.91 7.63 -11.18
CA GLU A 62 -3.37 7.51 -11.40
C GLU A 62 -4.01 6.49 -10.46
N ILE A 63 -3.36 5.33 -10.25
CA ILE A 63 -3.84 4.30 -9.30
C ILE A 63 -3.87 4.88 -7.88
N LEU A 64 -2.75 5.45 -7.41
CA LEU A 64 -2.64 5.98 -6.04
C LEU A 64 -3.61 7.14 -5.78
N LEU A 65 -3.80 8.05 -6.74
CA LEU A 65 -4.74 9.16 -6.62
C LEU A 65 -6.21 8.71 -6.73
N GLY A 66 -6.45 7.59 -7.43
CA GLY A 66 -7.78 7.04 -7.65
C GLY A 66 -8.34 6.24 -6.48
N LEU A 67 -7.53 5.84 -5.49
CA LEU A 67 -7.98 5.08 -4.33
C LEU A 67 -9.08 5.81 -3.56
N GLN A 68 -10.15 5.10 -3.24
CA GLN A 68 -11.29 5.54 -2.46
C GLN A 68 -11.34 4.83 -1.10
N PHE A 69 -12.13 5.39 -0.18
CA PHE A 69 -12.40 4.75 1.10
C PHE A 69 -12.96 3.33 0.91
N ASP A 70 -13.89 3.17 -0.02
CA ASP A 70 -14.56 1.88 -0.27
C ASP A 70 -13.61 0.82 -0.88
N ASP A 71 -12.43 1.22 -1.36
CA ASP A 71 -11.38 0.28 -1.81
C ASP A 71 -10.57 -0.30 -0.63
N PHE A 72 -10.72 0.22 0.59
CA PHE A 72 -9.95 -0.24 1.75
C PHE A 72 -10.41 -1.61 2.23
N CYS A 73 -9.46 -2.54 2.34
CA CYS A 73 -9.72 -3.91 2.79
C CYS A 73 -9.36 -4.09 4.27
N TYR A 74 -8.10 -3.85 4.61
CA TYR A 74 -7.54 -4.01 5.95
C TYR A 74 -6.15 -3.37 6.04
N ALA A 75 -5.67 -3.13 7.24
CA ALA A 75 -4.27 -2.82 7.51
C ALA A 75 -3.57 -4.02 8.18
N VAL A 76 -2.25 -4.10 8.06
CA VAL A 76 -1.45 -5.21 8.61
C VAL A 76 -0.05 -4.73 8.96
N GLU A 77 0.56 -5.30 9.99
CA GLU A 77 1.98 -5.06 10.28
C GLU A 77 2.86 -5.62 9.17
N ASN A 78 3.99 -4.96 8.90
CA ASN A 78 4.98 -5.49 7.99
C ASN A 78 5.55 -6.81 8.53
N GLU A 79 5.58 -7.86 7.70
CA GLU A 79 6.08 -9.18 8.10
C GLU A 79 7.59 -9.20 8.39
N LYS A 80 8.31 -8.18 7.94
CA LYS A 80 9.76 -8.06 8.17
C LYS A 80 9.98 -7.48 9.55
N LEU A 81 10.65 -8.25 10.42
CA LEU A 81 10.97 -7.88 11.80
C LEU A 81 11.60 -6.48 11.93
N ASP A 82 12.52 -6.11 11.05
CA ASP A 82 13.19 -4.80 11.08
C ASP A 82 12.24 -3.62 10.73
N TYR A 83 11.07 -3.94 10.18
CA TYR A 83 10.04 -2.99 9.74
C TYR A 83 8.70 -3.22 10.46
N ALA A 84 8.67 -3.99 11.54
CA ALA A 84 7.42 -4.33 12.25
C ALA A 84 6.67 -3.09 12.83
N HIS A 85 7.32 -1.93 12.88
CA HIS A 85 6.71 -0.65 13.23
C HIS A 85 5.92 -0.01 12.08
N GLU A 86 6.07 -0.50 10.84
CA GLU A 86 5.32 -0.05 9.68
C GLU A 86 3.97 -0.76 9.58
N ILE A 87 2.93 0.03 9.30
CA ILE A 87 1.59 -0.47 9.02
C ILE A 87 1.33 -0.36 7.51
N LEU A 88 1.04 -1.50 6.90
CA LEU A 88 0.68 -1.60 5.48
C LEU A 88 -0.84 -1.51 5.34
N TYR A 89 -1.31 -0.58 4.51
CA TYR A 89 -2.74 -0.44 4.18
C TYR A 89 -3.00 -1.14 2.85
N VAL A 90 -3.93 -2.10 2.85
CA VAL A 90 -4.27 -2.91 1.67
C VAL A 90 -5.56 -2.39 1.05
N PHE A 91 -5.48 -2.06 -0.24
CA PHE A 91 -6.61 -1.60 -1.04
C PHE A 91 -6.84 -2.54 -2.22
N LEU A 92 -8.09 -2.76 -2.59
CA LEU A 92 -8.46 -3.45 -3.81
C LEU A 92 -9.33 -2.52 -4.66
N GLN A 93 -8.72 -1.86 -5.63
CA GLN A 93 -9.42 -0.96 -6.53
C GLN A 93 -10.42 -1.77 -7.38
N THR A 94 -11.71 -1.50 -7.18
CA THR A 94 -12.74 -2.02 -8.09
C THR A 94 -12.81 -1.11 -9.31
N ALA A 95 -12.60 -1.70 -10.49
CA ALA A 95 -12.61 -1.00 -11.78
C ALA A 95 -14.02 -0.56 -12.20
#